data_AF-C4IJK7-F1
#
_entry.id   AF-C4IJK7-F1
#
_cell.length_a   1.000
_cell.length_b   1.000
_cell.length_c   1.000
_cell.angle_alpha   90.00
_cell.angle_beta   90.00
_cell.angle_gamma   90.00
#
_symmetry.space_group_name_H-M   'P 1'
#
loop_
_entity.id
_entity.type
_entity.pdbx_description
1 polymer ?
#
loop_
_entity_poly.entity_id
_entity_poly.type
_entity_poly.pdbx_seq_one_letter_code
_entity_poly.pdbx_strand_id
1 'polypeptide(L)' 'MFERLLFLFKQERLNEQQLEIAVSKTWITEEQKQEIISSKKVE' A
#
# COMPACT_ATOMS: atom_id res chain seq x y z
N MET A 1 8.53 0.26 -5.93
CA MET A 1 7.16 -0.28 -6.01
C MET A 1 6.25 0.36 -4.96
N PHE A 2 6.75 0.51 -3.73
CA PHE A 2 6.12 1.26 -2.63
C PHE A 2 5.44 2.58 -3.05
N GLU A 3 6.18 3.54 -3.60
CA GLU A 3 5.62 4.86 -3.98
C GLU A 3 4.46 4.76 -4.99
N ARG A 4 4.52 3.77 -5.89
CA ARG A 4 3.46 3.55 -6.88
C ARG A 4 2.21 2.94 -6.25
N LEU A 5 2.37 2.03 -5.29
CA LEU A 5 1.26 1.48 -4.51
C LEU A 5 0.67 2.52 -3.56
N LEU A 6 1.51 3.37 -2.95
CA LEU A 6 1.10 4.51 -2.14
C LEU A 6 0.21 5.46 -2.95
N PHE A 7 0.67 5.87 -4.13
CA PHE A 7 -0.10 6.76 -5.01
C PHE A 7 -1.44 6.13 -5.42
N LEU A 8 -1.43 4.85 -5.84
CA LEU A 8 -2.65 4.15 -6.23
C LEU A 8 -3.63 3.95 -5.06
N PHE A 9 -3.13 3.71 -3.85
CA PHE A 9 -3.93 3.56 -2.63
C PHE A 9 -4.55 4.89 -2.20
N LYS A 10 -3.80 6.00 -2.27
CA LYS A 10 -4.34 7.35 -2.06
C LYS A 10 -5.42 7.72 -3.08
N GLN A 11 -5.29 7.23 -4.32
CA GLN A 11 -6.31 7.42 -5.36
C GLN A 11 -7.50 6.46 -5.25
N GLU A 12 -7.58 5.66 -4.19
CA GLU A 12 -8.62 4.62 -3.99
C GLU A 12 -8.70 3.59 -5.13
N ARG A 13 -7.65 3.49 -5.93
CA ARG A 13 -7.50 2.49 -7.00
C ARG A 13 -6.88 1.19 -6.50
N LEU A 14 -6.52 1.15 -5.22
CA LEU A 14 -5.86 0.01 -4.59
C LEU A 14 -6.47 -0.20 -3.20
N ASN A 15 -6.79 -1.45 -2.90
CA ASN A 15 -7.39 -1.86 -1.63
C ASN A 15 -6.37 -2.59 -0.76
N GLU A 16 -6.66 -2.74 0.53
CA GLU A 16 -5.75 -3.42 1.48
C GLU A 16 -5.41 -4.85 1.05
N GLN A 17 -6.35 -5.59 0.45
CA GLN A 17 -6.08 -6.92 -0.12
C GLN A 17 -5.04 -6.89 -1.24
N GLN A 18 -5.01 -5.84 -2.07
CA GLN A 18 -4.00 -5.70 -3.13
C GLN A 18 -2.63 -5.36 -2.54
N LEU A 19 -2.58 -4.64 -1.41
CA LEU A 19 -1.33 -4.42 -0.67
C LEU A 19 -0.81 -5.72 -0.07
N GLU A 20 -1.69 -6.58 0.46
CA GLU A 20 -1.31 -7.89 0.99
C GLU A 20 -0.74 -8.82 -0.07
N ILE A 21 -1.29 -8.79 -1.29
CA ILE A 21 -0.71 -9.49 -2.45
C ILE A 21 0.67 -8.90 -2.78
N ALA A 22 0.83 -7.58 -2.73
CA ALA A 22 2.11 -6.95 -2.99
C ALA A 22 3.17 -7.34 -1.94
N VAL A 23 2.78 -7.47 -0.67
CA VAL A 23 3.65 -8.01 0.39
C VAL A 23 3.99 -9.48 0.12
N SER A 24 2.99 -10.31 -0.20
CA SER A 24 3.20 -11.73 -0.54
C SER A 24 4.11 -11.93 -1.75
N LYS A 25 4.08 -11.00 -2.72
CA LYS A 25 4.98 -10.97 -3.88
C LYS A 25 6.35 -10.37 -3.57
N THR A 26 6.61 -10.01 -2.31
CA THR A 26 7.84 -9.34 -1.87
C THR A 26 8.12 -8.03 -2.61
N TRP A 27 7.07 -7.38 -3.14
CA TRP A 27 7.19 -6.08 -3.82
C TRP A 27 7.33 -4.93 -2.84
N ILE A 28 6.76 -5.10 -1.65
CA ILE A 28 6.85 -4.22 -0.49
C ILE A 28 6.95 -5.07 0.77
N THR A 29 7.42 -4.46 1.87
CA THR A 29 7.44 -5.09 3.19
C THR A 29 6.14 -4.84 3.95
N GLU A 30 5.93 -5.59 5.04
CA GLU A 30 4.80 -5.38 5.95
C GLU A 30 4.81 -3.95 6.54
N GLU A 31 5.99 -3.42 6.87
CA GLU A 31 6.17 -2.02 7.33
C GLU A 31 5.71 -1.02 6.26
N GLN A 32 6.10 -1.24 5.01
CA GLN A 32 5.68 -0.40 3.90
C GLN A 32 4.17 -0.49 3.65
N LYS A 33 3.55 -1.66 3.77
CA LYS A 33 2.09 -1.80 3.73
C LYS A 33 1.44 -0.96 4.84
N GLN A 34 1.95 -1.01 6.06
CA GLN A 34 1.43 -0.21 7.18
C GLN A 34 1.60 1.30 6.96
N GLU A 35 2.71 1.75 6.38
CA GLU A 35 2.91 3.14 5.98
C GLU A 35 1.88 3.60 4.94
N ILE A 36 1.60 2.75 3.94
CA ILE A 36 0.61 3.07 2.90
C ILE A 36 -0.80 3.19 3.50
N ILE A 37 -1.18 2.24 4.36
CA ILE A 37 -2.48 2.25 5.04
C ILE A 37 -2.60 3.48 5.96
N SER A 38 -1.54 3.78 6.73
CA SER A 38 -1.49 4.94 7.61
C SER A 38 -1.58 6.26 6.84
N SER A 39 -0.96 6.33 5.66
CA SER A 39 -0.99 7.51 4.79
C SER A 39 -2.38 7.87 4.27
N LYS A 40 -3.34 6.93 4.24
CA LYS A 40 -4.75 7.23 3.90
C LYS A 40 -5.56 7.73 5.09
N LYS A 41 -5.17 7.39 6.32
CA LYS A 41 -5.89 7.82 7.55
C LYS A 41 -5.59 9.27 7.97
N VAL A 42 -4.56 9.89 7.39
CA VAL A 42 -4.06 11.23 7.76
C VAL A 42 -4.62 12.34 6.85
N GLU A 43 -5.35 12.01 5.79
CA GLU A 43 -6.12 12.95 4.95
C GLU A 43 -7.62 12.80 5.21
#